data_AF-A0A4Q3TY23-F1
#
_entry.id   AF-A0A4Q3TY23-F1
#
_cell.length_a   1.000
_cell.length_b   1.000
_cell.length_c   1.000
_cell.angle_alpha   90.00
_cell.angle_beta   90.00
_cell.angle_gamma   90.00
#
_symmetry.space_group_name_H-M   'P 1'
#
loop_
_entity.id
_entity.type
_entity.pdbx_description
1 polymer ?
#
loop_
_entity_poly.entity_id
_entity_poly.type
_entity_poly.pdbx_seq_one_letter_code
_entity_poly.pdbx_strand_id
1 'polypeptide(L)'
;MAMRGWPLIKLLPQKTNFHFVKYARFAGVLSVVLCIAAIVSCFYPGLNMGIDFRGGASMEVSKPAGQVIELDRVREAVNGLNLGDVQVQGIARRDNNANDGSTAILRFQVPEGRDQTQVVNQVEGAISGAVGQVTYSGVSVVGSKVSGELFTSGLLALGSAIVLMFAYIWFRFEPQFGFGAVAGLL
;
A
#
# COMPACT_ATOMS: atom_id res chain seq x y z
N MET A 1 46.81 8.78 41.91
CA MET A 1 46.69 8.20 40.55
C MET A 1 45.28 7.64 40.43
N ALA A 2 44.40 8.41 39.80
CA ALA A 2 42.99 8.09 39.61
C ALA A 2 42.81 7.22 38.36
N MET A 3 42.00 6.17 38.47
CA MET A 3 41.04 5.68 37.46
C MET A 3 40.46 4.34 37.97
N ARG A 4 39.26 4.38 38.57
CA ARG A 4 38.44 3.18 38.79
C ARG A 4 37.00 3.56 38.53
N GLY A 5 36.56 3.26 37.31
CA GLY A 5 35.33 3.73 36.69
C GLY A 5 34.05 3.42 37.48
N TRP A 6 33.08 4.30 37.28
CA TRP A 6 31.76 4.40 37.91
C TRP A 6 31.03 3.08 38.27
N PRO A 7 30.40 2.99 39.45
CA PRO A 7 29.53 1.88 39.86
C PRO A 7 28.04 2.11 39.54
N LEU A 8 27.72 2.80 38.44
CA LEU A 8 26.36 3.01 37.94
C LEU A 8 26.39 2.64 36.46
N ILE A 9 25.92 1.48 36.00
CA ILE A 9 24.52 1.16 35.75
C ILE A 9 24.41 -0.38 35.61
N LYS A 10 23.92 -1.07 36.64
CA LYS A 10 23.33 -2.42 36.50
C LYS A 10 21.81 -2.27 36.49
N LEU A 11 21.26 -1.57 35.49
CA LEU A 11 19.81 -1.40 35.32
C LEU A 11 19.12 -2.68 34.79
N LEU A 12 19.90 -3.67 34.35
CA LEU A 12 19.39 -4.95 33.87
C LEU A 12 19.91 -6.08 34.78
N PRO A 13 19.02 -6.96 35.29
CA PRO A 13 19.44 -8.10 36.11
C PRO A 13 20.37 -9.03 35.29
N GLN A 14 21.47 -9.48 35.88
CA GLN A 14 22.44 -10.36 35.20
C GLN A 14 21.93 -11.79 34.95
N LYS A 15 20.80 -12.15 35.54
CA LYS A 15 20.07 -13.40 35.27
C LYS A 15 18.59 -13.08 35.17
N THR A 16 18.03 -13.19 33.98
CA THR A 16 16.61 -12.98 33.72
C THR A 16 15.98 -14.31 33.37
N ASN A 17 15.21 -14.89 34.29
CA ASN A 17 14.46 -16.13 34.06
C ASN A 17 13.07 -15.78 33.54
N PHE A 18 12.96 -15.52 32.24
CA PHE A 18 11.66 -15.38 31.59
C PHE A 18 11.12 -16.76 31.21
N HIS A 19 9.94 -17.11 31.72
CA HIS A 19 9.24 -18.34 31.35
C HIS A 19 8.48 -18.17 30.02
N PHE A 20 9.20 -18.01 28.90
CA PHE A 20 8.61 -17.82 27.56
C PHE A 20 7.69 -18.97 27.13
N VAL A 21 8.00 -20.20 27.55
CA VAL A 21 7.28 -21.41 27.12
C VAL A 21 5.98 -21.64 27.90
N LYS A 22 5.78 -20.97 29.05
CA LYS A 22 4.62 -21.20 29.93
C LYS A 22 3.28 -20.96 29.23
N TYR A 23 3.22 -19.93 28.39
CA TYR A 23 2.01 -19.55 27.65
C TYR A 23 2.07 -19.89 26.15
N ALA A 24 3.14 -20.56 25.70
CA ALA A 24 3.37 -20.82 24.28
C ALA A 24 2.23 -21.61 23.62
N ARG A 25 1.62 -22.57 24.33
CA ARG A 25 0.47 -23.34 23.79
C ARG A 25 -0.78 -22.48 23.59
N PHE A 26 -1.07 -21.60 24.55
CA PHE A 26 -2.21 -20.68 24.46
C PHE A 26 -1.98 -19.63 23.37
N ALA A 27 -0.80 -19.01 23.36
CA ALA A 27 -0.42 -18.04 22.33
C ALA A 27 -0.38 -18.68 20.94
N GLY A 28 0.05 -19.93 20.81
CA GLY A 28 0.04 -20.68 19.56
C GLY A 28 -1.37 -20.91 19.02
N VAL A 29 -2.30 -21.36 19.87
CA VAL A 29 -3.72 -21.50 19.45
C VAL A 29 -4.32 -20.16 19.06
N LEU A 30 -4.06 -19.10 19.84
CA LEU A 30 -4.53 -17.76 19.51
C LEU A 30 -3.96 -17.26 18.18
N SER A 31 -2.66 -17.48 17.93
CA SER A 31 -2.01 -17.11 16.68
C SER A 31 -2.66 -17.81 15.50
N VAL A 32 -2.88 -19.13 15.58
CA VAL A 32 -3.54 -19.90 14.51
C VAL A 32 -4.95 -19.36 14.23
N VAL A 33 -5.72 -19.05 15.27
CA VAL A 33 -7.06 -18.45 15.10
C VAL A 33 -6.98 -17.09 14.40
N LEU A 34 -6.02 -16.24 14.77
CA LEU A 34 -5.82 -14.93 14.15
C LEU A 34 -5.34 -15.05 12.69
N CYS A 35 -4.45 -16.00 12.37
CA CYS A 35 -4.02 -16.26 10.99
C CYS A 35 -5.18 -16.73 10.13
N ILE A 36 -6.03 -17.64 10.63
CA ILE A 36 -7.25 -18.07 9.92
C ILE A 36 -8.19 -16.88 9.71
N ALA A 37 -8.41 -16.06 10.74
CA ALA A 37 -9.24 -14.86 10.62
C ALA A 37 -8.68 -13.87 9.59
N ALA A 38 -7.37 -13.68 9.54
CA ALA A 38 -6.71 -12.83 8.54
C ALA A 38 -6.88 -13.38 7.11
N ILE A 39 -6.71 -14.70 6.93
CA ILE A 39 -6.93 -15.36 5.64
C ILE A 39 -8.39 -15.19 5.19
N VAL A 40 -9.36 -15.45 6.07
CA VAL A 40 -10.79 -15.27 5.76
C VAL A 40 -11.11 -13.82 5.44
N SER A 41 -10.52 -12.88 6.18
CA SER A 41 -10.70 -11.44 5.96
C SER A 41 -10.17 -10.95 4.61
N CYS A 42 -9.20 -11.65 4.01
CA CYS A 42 -8.76 -11.35 2.64
C CYS A 42 -9.84 -11.68 1.60
N PHE A 43 -10.63 -12.74 1.80
CA PHE A 43 -11.68 -13.14 0.86
C PHE A 43 -13.02 -12.44 1.11
N TYR A 44 -13.33 -12.09 2.36
CA TYR A 44 -14.55 -11.39 2.77
C TYR A 44 -14.19 -10.18 3.64
N PRO A 45 -14.55 -8.94 3.28
CA PRO A 45 -15.36 -8.45 2.17
C PRO A 45 -14.64 -8.33 0.81
N GLY A 46 -13.42 -8.88 0.70
CA GLY A 46 -12.57 -8.83 -0.48
C GLY A 46 -11.47 -7.77 -0.34
N LEU A 47 -10.34 -7.97 -1.02
CA LEU A 47 -9.24 -7.00 -1.00
C LEU A 47 -9.64 -5.72 -1.74
N ASN A 48 -9.38 -4.57 -1.10
CA ASN A 48 -9.46 -3.26 -1.73
C ASN A 48 -8.31 -3.11 -2.74
N MET A 49 -8.55 -3.60 -3.95
CA MET A 49 -7.58 -3.54 -5.05
C MET A 49 -7.46 -2.10 -5.56
N GLY A 50 -6.25 -1.56 -5.47
CA GLY A 50 -5.92 -0.25 -6.04
C GLY A 50 -5.95 -0.23 -7.57
N ILE A 51 -5.77 0.95 -8.15
CA ILE A 51 -5.78 1.18 -9.61
C ILE A 51 -4.74 0.34 -10.36
N ASP A 52 -3.65 -0.08 -9.70
CA ASP A 52 -2.59 -0.89 -10.30
C ASP A 52 -3.02 -2.35 -10.56
N PHE A 53 -4.08 -2.83 -9.88
CA PHE A 53 -4.59 -4.21 -9.98
C PHE A 53 -5.95 -4.35 -10.67
N ARG A 54 -6.78 -3.30 -10.68
CA ARG A 54 -8.07 -3.26 -11.41
C ARG A 54 -7.99 -2.53 -12.76
N GLY A 55 -6.88 -1.85 -13.03
CA GLY A 55 -6.78 -0.89 -14.12
C GLY A 55 -7.47 0.43 -13.76
N GLY A 56 -6.93 1.51 -14.29
CA GLY A 56 -7.38 2.85 -13.95
C GLY A 56 -6.65 3.92 -14.73
N ALA A 57 -6.94 5.17 -14.42
CA ALA A 57 -6.19 6.30 -14.92
C ALA A 57 -5.62 7.08 -13.76
N SER A 58 -4.42 7.60 -13.95
CA SER A 58 -3.86 8.61 -13.09
C SER A 58 -3.60 9.87 -13.89
N MET A 59 -3.96 11.02 -13.34
CA MET A 59 -3.72 12.33 -13.93
C MET A 59 -3.13 13.26 -12.89
N GLU A 60 -2.20 14.11 -13.32
CA GLU A 60 -1.65 15.18 -12.51
C GLU A 60 -2.42 16.47 -12.82
N VAL A 61 -2.88 17.12 -11.77
CA VAL A 61 -3.71 18.32 -11.82
C VAL A 61 -2.92 19.43 -11.14
N SER A 62 -2.51 20.43 -11.92
CA SER A 62 -1.66 21.53 -11.43
C SER A 62 -2.35 22.88 -11.63
N LYS A 63 -2.36 23.71 -10.59
CA LYS A 63 -2.78 25.11 -10.66
C LYS A 63 -1.60 26.08 -10.86
N PRO A 64 -1.87 27.28 -11.42
CA PRO A 64 -0.91 28.38 -11.41
C PRO A 64 -0.39 28.67 -9.99
N ALA A 65 0.85 29.17 -9.90
CA ALA A 65 1.55 29.37 -8.64
C ALA A 65 0.74 30.29 -7.70
N GLY A 66 0.56 29.88 -6.45
CA GLY A 66 -0.17 30.65 -5.42
C GLY A 66 -1.65 30.29 -5.22
N GLN A 67 -2.22 29.38 -6.02
CA GLN A 67 -3.57 28.85 -5.76
C GLN A 67 -3.50 27.44 -5.17
N VAL A 68 -4.10 27.27 -3.99
CA VAL A 68 -4.23 25.98 -3.34
C VAL A 68 -5.36 25.19 -4.02
N ILE A 69 -5.10 23.92 -4.33
CA ILE A 69 -6.14 22.98 -4.73
C ILE A 69 -6.76 22.43 -3.46
N GLU A 70 -8.05 22.70 -3.23
CA GLU A 70 -8.79 22.07 -2.15
C GLU A 70 -9.06 20.60 -2.52
N LEU A 71 -8.24 19.69 -2.00
CA LEU A 71 -8.27 18.27 -2.34
C LEU A 71 -9.64 17.64 -2.05
N ASP A 72 -10.32 18.11 -1.00
CA ASP A 72 -11.62 17.57 -0.59
C ASP A 72 -12.70 17.91 -1.61
N ARG A 73 -12.70 19.12 -2.20
CA ARG A 73 -13.63 19.44 -3.30
C ARG A 73 -13.36 18.66 -4.56
N VAL A 74 -12.09 18.43 -4.89
CA VAL A 74 -11.72 17.55 -6.02
C VAL A 74 -12.23 16.14 -5.76
N ARG A 75 -12.03 15.62 -4.55
CA ARG A 75 -12.49 14.29 -4.16
C ARG A 75 -14.00 14.18 -4.23
N GLU A 76 -14.75 15.16 -3.73
CA GLU A 76 -16.21 15.18 -3.79
C GLU A 76 -16.75 15.24 -5.23
N ALA A 77 -16.17 16.10 -6.07
CA ALA A 77 -16.57 16.24 -7.47
C ALA A 77 -16.35 14.94 -8.27
N VAL A 78 -15.26 14.23 -8.01
CA VAL A 78 -14.91 12.99 -8.71
C VAL A 78 -15.63 11.78 -8.11
N ASN A 79 -15.85 11.73 -6.78
CA ASN A 79 -16.67 10.70 -6.14
C ASN A 79 -18.12 10.74 -6.62
N GLY A 80 -18.66 11.92 -6.95
CA GLY A 80 -19.99 12.07 -7.54
C GLY A 80 -20.18 11.36 -8.89
N LEU A 81 -19.08 11.01 -9.58
CA LEU A 81 -19.12 10.29 -10.87
C LEU A 81 -19.21 8.77 -10.72
N ASN A 82 -19.22 8.25 -9.49
CA ASN A 82 -19.36 6.83 -9.14
C ASN A 82 -18.37 5.94 -9.93
N LEU A 83 -17.10 6.37 -9.95
CA LEU A 83 -16.02 5.75 -10.71
C LEU A 83 -15.31 4.62 -9.94
N GLY A 84 -15.77 4.26 -8.74
CA GLY A 84 -15.13 3.28 -7.86
C GLY A 84 -14.20 3.94 -6.85
N ASP A 85 -13.04 3.33 -6.58
CA ASP A 85 -12.05 3.90 -5.66
C ASP A 85 -11.33 5.09 -6.30
N VAL A 86 -11.47 6.27 -5.69
CA VAL A 86 -10.85 7.53 -6.13
C VAL A 86 -9.89 7.99 -5.06
N GLN A 87 -8.61 8.03 -5.41
CA GLN A 87 -7.56 8.51 -4.53
C GLN A 87 -7.06 9.86 -5.03
N VAL A 88 -7.18 10.87 -4.17
CA VAL A 88 -6.68 12.24 -4.41
C VAL A 88 -5.56 12.48 -3.43
N GLN A 89 -4.35 12.71 -3.95
CA GLN A 89 -3.16 12.95 -3.14
C GLN A 89 -2.48 14.24 -3.59
N GLY A 90 -2.19 15.14 -2.64
CA GLY A 90 -1.42 16.35 -2.91
C GLY A 90 0.04 15.98 -3.12
N ILE A 91 0.68 16.54 -4.16
CA ILE A 91 2.09 16.31 -4.45
C ILE A 91 2.85 17.64 -4.44
N ALA A 92 4.14 17.57 -4.10
CA ALA A 92 5.03 18.71 -4.20
C ALA A 92 5.16 19.13 -5.67
N ARG A 93 5.23 20.45 -5.91
CA ARG A 93 5.37 20.99 -7.27
C ARG A 93 6.65 20.47 -7.91
N ARG A 94 6.56 19.96 -9.13
CA ARG A 94 7.72 19.38 -9.86
C ARG A 94 8.81 20.40 -10.18
N ASP A 95 8.50 21.71 -10.23
CA ASP A 95 9.47 22.77 -10.58
C ASP A 95 10.38 23.18 -9.41
N ASN A 96 9.84 23.29 -8.20
CA ASN A 96 10.50 23.87 -7.03
C ASN A 96 10.56 22.92 -5.83
N ASN A 97 10.01 21.70 -5.95
CA ASN A 97 9.88 20.73 -4.87
C ASN A 97 9.22 21.32 -3.60
N ALA A 98 8.38 22.34 -3.80
CA ALA A 98 7.66 23.03 -2.75
C ALA A 98 6.26 22.44 -2.60
N ASN A 99 5.88 22.09 -1.37
CA ASN A 99 4.54 21.62 -1.01
C ASN A 99 3.59 22.82 -0.86
N ASP A 100 3.33 23.52 -1.97
CA ASP A 100 2.44 24.69 -1.98
C ASP A 100 0.96 24.31 -2.12
N GLY A 101 0.63 23.01 -2.12
CA GLY A 101 -0.74 22.52 -2.33
C GLY A 101 -1.31 22.84 -3.72
N SER A 102 -0.47 23.30 -4.66
CA SER A 102 -0.86 23.71 -6.01
C SER A 102 -0.89 22.56 -7.02
N THR A 103 -0.43 21.37 -6.63
CA THR A 103 -0.42 20.18 -7.48
C THR A 103 -1.01 18.98 -6.74
N ALA A 104 -1.87 18.23 -7.42
CA ALA A 104 -2.46 17.00 -6.91
C ALA A 104 -2.38 15.91 -7.97
N ILE A 105 -2.08 14.68 -7.55
CA ILE A 105 -2.27 13.49 -8.37
C ILE A 105 -3.63 12.89 -8.04
N LEU A 106 -4.40 12.64 -9.10
CA LEU A 106 -5.68 11.98 -9.02
C LEU A 106 -5.54 10.59 -9.63
N ARG A 107 -6.01 9.57 -8.92
CA ARG A 107 -6.02 8.18 -9.33
C ARG A 107 -7.46 7.68 -9.21
N PHE A 108 -8.02 7.18 -10.30
CA PHE A 108 -9.39 6.66 -10.30
C PHE A 108 -9.49 5.39 -11.14
N GLN A 109 -10.41 4.53 -10.75
CA GLN A 109 -10.73 3.32 -11.51
C GLN A 109 -11.55 3.68 -12.75
N VAL A 110 -11.34 2.93 -13.84
CA VAL A 110 -12.15 3.03 -15.05
C VAL A 110 -13.04 1.78 -15.08
N PRO A 111 -14.37 1.91 -14.88
CA PRO A 111 -15.26 0.75 -14.88
C PRO A 111 -15.21 -0.01 -16.21
N GLU A 112 -15.24 -1.34 -16.15
CA GLU A 112 -15.23 -2.20 -17.33
C GLU A 112 -16.40 -1.85 -18.27
N GLY A 113 -16.10 -1.65 -19.55
CA GLY A 113 -17.09 -1.32 -20.58
C GLY A 113 -17.32 0.17 -20.83
N ARG A 114 -16.72 1.09 -20.07
CA ARG A 114 -16.67 2.52 -20.42
C ARG A 114 -15.42 2.86 -21.22
N ASP A 115 -15.60 3.73 -22.23
CA ASP A 115 -14.50 4.27 -23.01
C ASP A 115 -13.65 5.20 -22.14
N GLN A 116 -12.37 4.85 -21.99
CA GLN A 116 -11.43 5.52 -21.10
C GLN A 116 -11.31 7.02 -21.41
N THR A 117 -11.36 7.39 -22.68
CA THR A 117 -11.27 8.78 -23.12
C THR A 117 -12.47 9.58 -22.65
N GLN A 118 -13.66 8.98 -22.65
CA GLN A 118 -14.88 9.65 -22.19
C GLN A 118 -14.89 9.84 -20.67
N VAL A 119 -14.37 8.86 -19.93
CA VAL A 119 -14.24 8.98 -18.46
C VAL A 119 -13.24 10.06 -18.09
N VAL A 120 -12.09 10.13 -18.77
CA VAL A 120 -11.10 11.20 -18.57
C VAL A 120 -11.73 12.57 -18.86
N ASN A 121 -12.40 12.75 -19.99
CA ASN A 121 -13.08 14.01 -20.33
C ASN A 121 -14.16 14.40 -19.30
N GLN A 122 -14.90 13.43 -18.77
CA GLN A 122 -15.92 13.67 -17.75
C GLN A 122 -15.29 14.11 -16.42
N VAL A 123 -14.16 13.51 -16.05
CA VAL A 123 -13.38 13.90 -14.86
C VAL A 123 -12.76 15.28 -15.04
N GLU A 124 -12.19 15.59 -16.21
CA GLU A 124 -11.67 16.92 -16.54
C GLU A 124 -12.79 18.00 -16.50
N GLY A 125 -13.99 17.67 -16.97
CA GLY A 125 -15.17 18.53 -16.87
C GLY A 125 -15.60 18.78 -15.43
N ALA A 126 -15.62 17.74 -14.59
CA ALA A 126 -15.98 17.86 -13.18
C ALA A 126 -14.95 18.68 -12.38
N ILE A 127 -13.65 18.47 -12.65
CA ILE A 127 -12.57 19.20 -11.99
C ILE A 127 -12.56 20.67 -12.43
N SER A 128 -12.68 20.94 -13.74
CA SER A 128 -12.73 22.31 -14.23
C SER A 128 -13.95 23.09 -13.71
N GLY A 129 -15.10 22.42 -13.57
CA GLY A 129 -16.29 23.01 -12.96
C GLY A 129 -16.17 23.29 -11.45
N ALA A 130 -15.47 22.43 -10.70
CA ALA A 130 -15.32 22.56 -9.25
C ALA A 130 -14.17 23.51 -8.85
N VAL A 131 -13.12 23.59 -9.66
CA VAL A 131 -11.81 24.11 -9.25
C VAL A 131 -11.29 25.22 -10.19
N GLY A 132 -11.92 25.48 -11.34
CA GLY A 132 -11.57 26.55 -12.28
C GLY A 132 -10.58 26.10 -13.37
N GLN A 133 -9.86 27.03 -14.01
CA GLN A 133 -8.83 26.66 -15.00
C GLN A 133 -7.69 25.89 -14.32
N VAL A 134 -7.48 24.64 -14.71
CA VAL A 134 -6.41 23.79 -14.22
C VAL A 134 -5.62 23.23 -15.39
N THR A 135 -4.32 23.09 -15.22
CA THR A 135 -3.46 22.45 -16.22
C THR A 135 -3.39 20.96 -15.90
N TYR A 136 -3.80 20.14 -16.87
CA TYR A 136 -3.64 18.69 -16.79
C TYR A 136 -2.26 18.31 -17.33
N SER A 137 -1.51 17.53 -16.57
CA SER A 137 -0.22 16.99 -16.96
C SER A 137 -0.16 15.50 -16.64
N GLY A 138 0.69 14.75 -17.34
CA GLY A 138 0.99 13.36 -16.99
C GLY A 138 -0.23 12.44 -16.89
N VAL A 139 -1.17 12.53 -17.83
CA VAL A 139 -2.27 11.56 -17.92
C VAL A 139 -1.68 10.21 -18.31
N SER A 140 -1.49 9.34 -17.32
CA SER A 140 -1.04 7.97 -17.52
C SER A 140 -2.20 7.02 -17.30
N VAL A 141 -2.57 6.40 -18.39
CA VAL A 141 -3.63 5.41 -18.49
C VAL A 141 -3.01 4.03 -18.24
N VAL A 142 -3.46 3.34 -17.20
CA VAL A 142 -3.08 1.96 -16.94
C VAL A 142 -4.23 1.06 -17.40
N GLY A 143 -4.05 0.42 -18.55
CA GLY A 143 -5.05 -0.48 -19.10
C GLY A 143 -5.29 -1.69 -18.19
N SER A 144 -6.56 -2.11 -18.06
CA SER A 144 -6.98 -3.29 -17.29
C SER A 144 -6.26 -4.58 -17.71
N LYS A 145 -5.88 -4.70 -18.99
CA LYS A 145 -5.10 -5.84 -19.51
C LYS A 145 -3.69 -5.92 -18.92
N VAL A 146 -2.95 -4.81 -18.89
CA VAL A 146 -1.59 -4.75 -18.30
C VAL A 146 -1.68 -4.94 -16.79
N SER A 147 -2.73 -4.40 -16.17
CA SER A 147 -3.00 -4.57 -14.74
C SER A 147 -3.26 -6.03 -14.35
N GLY A 148 -4.03 -6.77 -15.15
CA GLY A 148 -4.25 -8.22 -14.95
C GLY A 148 -2.97 -9.06 -15.15
N GLU A 149 -2.14 -8.72 -16.14
CA GLU A 149 -0.83 -9.35 -16.35
C GLU A 149 0.12 -9.05 -15.17
N LEU A 150 0.11 -7.81 -14.65
CA LEU A 150 0.91 -7.40 -13.50
C LEU A 150 0.47 -8.12 -12.21
N PHE A 151 -0.83 -8.29 -11.99
CA PHE A 151 -1.36 -9.06 -10.86
C PHE A 151 -0.89 -10.51 -10.91
N THR A 152 -1.03 -11.16 -12.07
CA THR A 152 -0.62 -12.57 -12.25
C THR A 152 0.89 -12.73 -12.10
N SER A 153 1.68 -11.82 -12.70
CA SER A 153 3.13 -11.82 -12.61
C SER A 153 3.62 -11.56 -11.19
N GLY A 154 2.98 -10.62 -10.48
CA GLY A 154 3.27 -10.33 -9.09
C GLY A 154 2.96 -11.50 -8.16
N LEU A 155 1.84 -12.19 -8.39
CA LEU A 155 1.47 -13.39 -7.63
C LEU A 155 2.47 -14.54 -7.87
N LEU A 156 2.88 -14.76 -9.12
CA LEU A 156 3.91 -15.75 -9.46
C LEU A 156 5.29 -15.39 -8.89
N ALA A 157 5.67 -14.12 -8.94
CA ALA A 157 6.92 -13.63 -8.35
C ALA A 157 6.94 -13.82 -6.83
N LEU A 158 5.87 -13.45 -6.13
CA LEU A 158 5.75 -13.64 -4.68
C LEU A 158 5.78 -15.13 -4.31
N GLY A 159 4.99 -15.96 -5.01
CA GLY A 159 4.96 -17.40 -4.79
C GLY A 159 6.32 -18.06 -5.03
N SER A 160 7.01 -17.71 -6.13
CA SER A 160 8.35 -18.24 -6.42
C SER A 160 9.39 -17.79 -5.39
N ALA A 161 9.35 -16.53 -4.93
CA ALA A 161 10.26 -16.04 -3.89
C ALA A 161 10.10 -16.80 -2.57
N ILE A 162 8.85 -17.06 -2.15
CA ILE A 162 8.54 -17.85 -0.96
C ILE A 162 9.09 -19.28 -1.09
N VAL A 163 8.86 -19.93 -2.24
CA VAL A 163 9.36 -21.29 -2.51
C VAL A 163 10.89 -21.34 -2.49
N LEU A 164 11.57 -20.38 -3.12
CA LEU A 164 13.03 -20.32 -3.14
C LEU A 164 13.61 -20.08 -1.74
N MET A 165 12.99 -19.22 -0.94
CA MET A 165 13.37 -19.01 0.45
C MET A 165 13.23 -20.30 1.26
N PHE A 166 12.13 -21.04 1.09
CA PHE A 166 11.94 -22.32 1.77
C PHE A 166 12.95 -23.38 1.33
N ALA A 167 13.23 -23.49 0.03
CA ALA A 167 14.26 -24.39 -0.48
C ALA A 167 15.64 -24.09 0.13
N TYR A 168 15.97 -22.80 0.27
CA TYR A 168 17.21 -22.38 0.94
C TYR A 168 17.23 -22.76 2.42
N ILE A 169 16.18 -22.43 3.18
CA ILE A 169 16.11 -22.75 4.61
C ILE A 169 16.18 -24.26 4.84
N TRP A 170 15.50 -25.05 4.00
CA TRP A 170 15.54 -26.51 4.04
C TRP A 170 16.94 -27.07 3.84
N PHE A 171 17.70 -26.55 2.87
CA PHE A 171 19.08 -26.98 2.63
C PHE A 171 20.03 -26.50 3.74
N ARG A 172 19.77 -25.32 4.30
CA ARG A 172 20.67 -24.64 5.24
C ARG A 172 20.53 -25.07 6.70
N PHE A 173 19.34 -25.52 7.11
CA PHE A 173 18.99 -25.88 8.49
C PHE A 173 18.40 -27.29 8.56
N GLU A 174 18.34 -27.87 9.77
CA GLU A 174 17.60 -29.11 9.96
C GLU A 174 16.12 -28.91 9.60
N PRO A 175 15.44 -29.89 8.96
CA PRO A 175 14.09 -29.73 8.43
C PRO A 175 13.07 -29.21 9.45
N GLN A 176 13.27 -29.55 10.73
CA GLN A 176 12.46 -29.09 11.85
C GLN A 176 12.40 -27.55 12.00
N PHE A 177 13.48 -26.84 11.65
CA PHE A 177 13.50 -25.37 11.65
C PHE A 177 12.82 -24.78 10.41
N GLY A 178 12.86 -25.49 9.27
CA GLY A 178 12.15 -25.10 8.06
C GLY A 178 10.64 -25.04 8.27
N PHE A 179 10.05 -26.10 8.82
CA PHE A 179 8.62 -26.11 9.15
C PHE A 179 8.24 -25.07 10.21
N GLY A 180 9.10 -24.86 11.22
CA GLY A 180 8.90 -23.84 12.24
C GLY A 180 8.89 -22.42 11.67
N ALA A 181 9.78 -22.12 10.71
CA ALA A 181 9.82 -20.83 10.03
C ALA A 181 8.59 -20.61 9.14
N VAL A 182 8.14 -21.64 8.41
CA VAL A 182 6.89 -21.59 7.61
C VAL A 182 5.69 -21.29 8.52
N ALA A 183 5.58 -22.01 9.63
CA ALA A 183 4.49 -21.86 10.57
C ALA A 183 4.50 -20.51 11.31
N GLY A 184 5.67 -19.89 11.47
CA GLY A 184 5.80 -18.55 12.06
C GLY A 184 5.60 -17.40 11.07
N LEU A 185 5.67 -17.67 9.76
CA LEU A 185 5.45 -16.68 8.71
C LEU A 185 3.97 -16.54 8.32
N LEU A 186 3.20 -17.64 8.44
CA LEU A 186 1.74 -17.66 8.29
C LEU A 186 1.04 -16.93 9.43
#